data_AF-A0A2G6Q8K2-F1
#
_entry.id   AF-A0A2G6Q8K2-F1
#
_cell.length_a   1.000
_cell.length_b   1.000
_cell.length_c   1.000
_cell.angle_alpha   90.00
_cell.angle_beta   90.00
_cell.angle_gamma   90.00
#
_symmetry.space_group_name_H-M   'P 1'
#
loop_
_entity.id
_entity.type
_entity.pdbx_description
1 polymer ?
#
loop_
_entity_poly.entity_id
_entity_poly.type
_entity_poly.pdbx_seq_one_letter_code
_entity_poly.pdbx_strand_id
1 'polypeptide(L)'
;MTGIEMNKSIEEYLNVLTGSTFIKIAEVHGNQVVLETYSSYDEYKINNSDSLITENSYEIYYSTGDAIEKILAGEPVRILRSYPQINEVLYTIRFREVSYTINITRDALDEFLGFNIIDLNGSKELWRNRYVNVYLSGLKNKKRKGLVRAFSK
;
A
#
# COMPACT_ATOMS: atom_id res chain seq x y z
N MET A 1 -20.41 -16.15 0.45
CA MET A 1 -19.29 -15.95 -0.49
C MET A 1 -17.99 -15.89 0.28
N THR A 2 -17.39 -17.08 0.42
CA THR A 2 -15.98 -17.42 0.65
C THR A 2 -15.06 -16.35 1.27
N GLY A 3 -14.80 -16.53 2.57
CA GLY A 3 -13.61 -16.02 3.23
C GLY A 3 -12.43 -16.92 2.91
N ILE A 4 -11.55 -16.47 2.00
CA ILE A 4 -10.16 -16.90 1.91
C ILE A 4 -9.39 -15.66 1.40
N GLU A 5 -8.66 -14.98 2.29
CA GLU A 5 -7.49 -14.16 1.93
C GLU A 5 -6.30 -14.69 2.74
N MET A 6 -6.09 -16.02 2.74
CA MET A 6 -4.96 -16.63 3.46
C MET A 6 -4.37 -17.86 2.77
N ASN A 7 -4.38 -17.91 1.44
CA ASN A 7 -3.69 -18.97 0.70
C ASN A 7 -2.58 -18.47 -0.22
N LYS A 8 -2.18 -17.19 -0.10
CA LYS A 8 -1.06 -16.65 -0.86
C LYS A 8 0.11 -16.37 0.04
N SER A 9 1.30 -16.81 -0.36
CA SER A 9 2.54 -16.37 0.27
C SER A 9 2.64 -14.84 0.15
N ILE A 10 3.52 -14.23 0.94
CA ILE A 10 3.70 -12.77 0.85
C ILE A 10 4.21 -12.40 -0.55
N GLU A 11 5.12 -13.18 -1.12
CA GLU A 11 5.67 -13.01 -2.46
C GLU A 11 4.56 -13.06 -3.53
N GLU A 12 3.62 -13.99 -3.42
CA GLU A 12 2.46 -14.07 -4.31
C GLU A 12 1.52 -12.87 -4.16
N TYR A 13 1.41 -12.30 -2.96
CA TYR A 13 0.62 -11.10 -2.72
C TYR A 13 1.27 -9.84 -3.25
N LEU A 14 2.60 -9.70 -3.13
CA LEU A 14 3.34 -8.55 -3.65
C LEU A 14 3.14 -8.36 -5.17
N ASN A 15 2.93 -9.46 -5.90
CA ASN A 15 2.63 -9.44 -7.33
C ASN A 15 1.23 -8.89 -7.69
N VAL A 16 0.30 -8.84 -6.73
CA VAL A 16 -1.11 -8.43 -6.96
C VAL A 16 -1.56 -7.26 -6.09
N LEU A 17 -0.61 -6.51 -5.52
CA LEU A 17 -0.88 -5.28 -4.77
C LEU A 17 -1.69 -4.28 -5.60
N THR A 18 -2.47 -3.44 -4.92
CA THR A 18 -3.03 -2.26 -5.59
C THR A 18 -1.88 -1.40 -6.12
N GLY A 19 -1.83 -1.23 -7.45
CA GLY A 19 -0.76 -0.50 -8.12
C GLY A 19 0.46 -1.34 -8.50
N SER A 20 0.40 -2.67 -8.37
CA SER A 20 1.51 -3.58 -8.70
C SER A 20 2.09 -3.37 -10.09
N THR A 21 1.27 -2.97 -11.07
CA THR A 21 1.73 -2.61 -12.43
C THR A 21 2.86 -1.59 -12.44
N PHE A 22 2.90 -0.66 -11.49
CA PHE A 22 3.88 0.42 -11.45
C PHE A 22 4.96 0.21 -10.38
N ILE A 23 4.96 -0.94 -9.73
CA ILE A 23 5.98 -1.30 -8.74
C ILE A 23 7.24 -1.78 -9.47
N LYS A 24 8.37 -1.16 -9.11
CA LYS A 24 9.72 -1.52 -9.55
C LYS A 24 10.39 -2.47 -8.56
N ILE A 25 10.23 -2.22 -7.27
CA ILE A 25 10.82 -3.02 -6.18
C ILE A 25 9.70 -3.55 -5.31
N ALA A 26 9.68 -4.85 -5.08
CA ALA A 26 8.80 -5.52 -4.15
C ALA A 26 9.55 -6.67 -3.49
N GLU A 27 10.24 -6.37 -2.39
CA GLU A 27 11.19 -7.29 -1.76
C GLU A 27 10.88 -7.49 -0.27
N VAL A 28 11.21 -8.68 0.23
CA VAL A 28 11.12 -9.03 1.64
C VAL A 28 12.54 -9.18 2.19
N HIS A 29 12.89 -8.39 3.20
CA HIS A 29 14.18 -8.45 3.89
C HIS A 29 13.93 -8.83 5.35
N GLY A 30 13.98 -10.13 5.66
CA GLY A 30 13.66 -10.63 6.99
C GLY A 30 12.19 -10.34 7.34
N ASN A 31 11.96 -9.43 8.28
CA ASN A 31 10.62 -8.99 8.71
C ASN A 31 10.19 -7.64 8.12
N GLN A 32 10.92 -7.11 7.13
CA GLN A 32 10.60 -5.86 6.45
C GLN A 32 10.16 -6.13 5.01
N VAL A 33 9.15 -5.39 4.54
CA VAL A 33 8.82 -5.29 3.12
C VAL A 33 9.23 -3.93 2.59
N VAL A 34 9.89 -3.92 1.43
CA VAL A 34 10.26 -2.70 0.72
C VAL A 34 9.53 -2.65 -0.61
N LEU A 35 8.78 -1.56 -0.82
CA LEU A 35 8.02 -1.28 -2.03
C LEU A 35 8.49 0.03 -2.64
N GLU A 36 8.80 0.02 -3.94
CA GLU A 36 9.08 1.25 -4.68
C GLU A 36 8.43 1.25 -6.05
N THR A 37 7.84 2.37 -6.46
CA THR A 37 7.36 2.56 -7.83
C THR A 37 8.46 3.07 -8.76
N TYR A 38 8.29 2.87 -10.06
CA TYR A 38 9.07 3.59 -11.07
C TYR A 38 8.93 5.11 -10.86
N SER A 39 10.02 5.84 -11.11
CA SER A 39 10.15 7.29 -10.90
C SER A 39 9.49 8.14 -11.97
N SER A 40 9.30 7.58 -13.17
CA SER A 40 8.65 8.22 -14.30
C SER A 40 8.00 7.20 -15.24
N TYR A 41 7.14 7.68 -16.14
CA TYR A 41 6.62 6.87 -17.24
C TYR A 41 7.74 6.34 -18.15
N ASP A 42 8.76 7.15 -18.44
CA ASP A 42 9.89 6.73 -19.27
C ASP A 42 10.66 5.56 -18.63
N GLU A 43 10.94 5.64 -17.33
CA GLU A 43 11.60 4.55 -16.60
C GLU A 43 10.72 3.29 -16.61
N TYR A 44 9.42 3.45 -16.37
CA TYR A 44 8.45 2.35 -16.46
C TYR A 44 8.48 1.71 -17.86
N LYS A 45 8.44 2.51 -18.94
CA LYS A 45 8.35 2.01 -20.31
C LYS A 45 9.65 1.34 -20.79
N ILE A 46 10.81 1.82 -20.34
CA ILE A 46 12.11 1.17 -20.59
C ILE A 46 12.14 -0.25 -20.00
N ASN A 47 11.62 -0.41 -18.77
CA ASN A 47 11.60 -1.70 -18.08
C ASN A 47 10.40 -2.58 -18.47
N ASN A 48 9.40 -2.03 -19.16
CA ASN A 48 8.18 -2.71 -19.56
C ASN A 48 7.84 -2.38 -21.02
N SER A 49 8.77 -2.67 -21.94
CA SER A 49 8.70 -2.29 -23.36
C SER A 49 7.41 -2.75 -24.04
N ASP A 50 6.93 -3.93 -23.68
CA ASP A 50 5.75 -4.56 -24.31
C ASP A 50 4.43 -4.08 -23.69
N SER A 51 4.47 -3.25 -22.65
CA SER A 51 3.28 -2.74 -21.99
C SER A 51 2.46 -1.82 -22.90
N LEU A 52 1.15 -2.03 -22.96
CA LEU A 52 0.22 -1.15 -23.67
C LEU A 52 -0.20 0.08 -22.83
N ILE A 53 0.32 0.24 -21.61
CA ILE A 53 0.05 1.41 -20.78
C ILE A 53 0.63 2.65 -21.46
N THR A 54 -0.22 3.65 -21.68
CA THR A 54 0.17 4.95 -22.22
C THR A 54 0.64 5.88 -21.12
N GLU A 55 1.39 6.92 -21.48
CA GLU A 55 1.78 7.99 -20.55
C GLU A 55 0.56 8.63 -19.88
N ASN A 56 -0.50 8.90 -20.64
CA ASN A 56 -1.73 9.45 -20.09
C ASN A 56 -2.40 8.50 -19.06
N SER A 57 -2.36 7.19 -19.31
CA SER A 57 -2.87 6.19 -18.34
C SER A 57 -2.03 6.16 -17.06
N TYR A 58 -0.71 6.26 -17.18
CA TYR A 58 0.21 6.36 -16.05
C TYR A 58 -0.07 7.63 -15.23
N GLU A 59 -0.19 8.78 -15.90
CA GLU A 59 -0.47 10.07 -15.26
C GLU A 59 -1.82 10.11 -14.53
N ILE A 60 -2.89 9.60 -15.16
CA ILE A 60 -4.23 9.57 -14.57
C ILE A 60 -4.28 8.68 -13.33
N TYR A 61 -3.52 7.58 -13.31
CA TYR A 61 -3.52 6.64 -12.20
C TYR A 61 -3.20 7.34 -10.86
N TYR A 62 -2.16 8.16 -10.84
CA TYR A 62 -1.73 8.87 -9.63
C TYR A 62 -2.38 10.25 -9.45
N SER A 63 -2.81 10.90 -10.53
CA SER A 63 -3.38 12.27 -10.46
C SER A 63 -4.79 12.34 -9.88
N THR A 64 -5.49 11.22 -9.69
CA THR A 64 -6.91 11.23 -9.36
C THR A 64 -7.20 11.20 -7.86
N GLY A 65 -7.99 12.17 -7.41
CA GLY A 65 -8.62 12.20 -6.08
C GLY A 65 -7.64 12.21 -4.92
N ASP A 66 -7.34 11.01 -4.42
CA ASP A 66 -6.38 10.75 -3.33
C ASP A 66 -5.69 9.39 -3.55
N ALA A 67 -5.42 9.00 -4.81
CA ALA A 67 -4.92 7.67 -5.17
C ALA A 67 -3.64 7.29 -4.41
N ILE A 68 -2.64 8.18 -4.42
CA ILE A 68 -1.37 7.98 -3.69
C ILE A 68 -1.64 7.76 -2.20
N GLU A 69 -2.43 8.62 -1.55
CA GLU A 69 -2.74 8.48 -0.13
C GLU A 69 -3.47 7.17 0.19
N LYS A 70 -4.35 6.71 -0.71
CA LYS A 70 -5.07 5.43 -0.55
C LYS A 70 -4.15 4.23 -0.67
N ILE A 71 -3.18 4.27 -1.56
CA ILE A 71 -2.18 3.22 -1.70
C ILE A 71 -1.31 3.18 -0.44
N LEU A 72 -0.76 4.33 -0.04
CA LEU A 72 0.11 4.44 1.15
C LEU A 72 -0.61 4.06 2.45
N ALA A 73 -1.87 4.45 2.63
CA ALA A 73 -2.64 4.04 3.80
C ALA A 73 -3.23 2.61 3.68
N GLY A 74 -3.25 2.03 2.48
CA GLY A 74 -3.95 0.78 2.21
C GLY A 74 -3.03 -0.43 2.26
N GLU A 75 -2.07 -0.49 1.34
CA GLU A 75 -1.27 -1.68 1.09
C GLU A 75 -0.31 -2.02 2.25
N PRO A 76 0.45 -1.07 2.82
CA PRO A 76 1.31 -1.36 3.98
C PRO A 76 0.53 -1.92 5.17
N VAL A 77 -0.65 -1.35 5.47
CA VAL A 77 -1.48 -1.82 6.58
C VAL A 77 -2.11 -3.18 6.28
N ARG A 78 -2.49 -3.47 5.03
CA ARG A 78 -2.92 -4.81 4.64
C ARG A 78 -1.82 -5.86 4.79
N ILE A 79 -0.58 -5.51 4.44
CA ILE A 79 0.58 -6.39 4.62
C ILE A 79 0.76 -6.70 6.11
N LEU A 80 0.85 -5.66 6.95
CA LEU A 80 1.00 -5.82 8.40
C LEU A 80 -0.18 -6.60 9.02
N ARG A 81 -1.41 -6.36 8.57
CA ARG A 81 -2.57 -7.15 9.02
C ARG A 81 -2.44 -8.64 8.65
N SER A 82 -2.05 -8.93 7.42
CA SER A 82 -2.22 -10.27 6.81
C SER A 82 -1.02 -11.19 7.05
N TYR A 83 0.17 -10.63 7.27
CA TYR A 83 1.43 -11.36 7.41
C TYR A 83 2.07 -11.09 8.77
N PRO A 84 1.79 -11.92 9.80
CA PRO A 84 2.27 -11.73 11.17
C PRO A 84 3.79 -11.66 11.31
N GLN A 85 4.52 -12.32 10.39
CA GLN A 85 5.97 -12.32 10.35
C GLN A 85 6.59 -11.00 9.88
N ILE A 86 5.81 -10.11 9.26
CA ILE A 86 6.27 -8.78 8.83
C ILE A 86 5.98 -7.77 9.94
N ASN A 87 7.00 -7.00 10.31
CA ASN A 87 6.91 -5.97 11.33
C ASN A 87 7.08 -4.57 10.78
N GLU A 88 7.58 -4.42 9.55
CA GLU A 88 7.84 -3.11 8.95
C GLU A 88 7.52 -3.11 7.45
N VAL A 89 6.96 -2.02 6.96
CA VAL A 89 6.77 -1.78 5.53
C VAL A 89 7.24 -0.38 5.18
N LEU A 90 8.23 -0.31 4.29
CA LEU A 90 8.69 0.91 3.65
C LEU A 90 8.07 0.99 2.26
N TYR A 91 7.32 2.05 1.97
CA TYR A 91 6.71 2.25 0.65
C TYR A 91 7.02 3.65 0.12
N THR A 92 7.75 3.69 -0.99
CA THR A 92 8.06 4.88 -1.78
C THR A 92 7.24 4.90 -3.08
N ILE A 93 6.36 5.89 -3.23
CA ILE A 93 5.70 6.21 -4.50
C ILE A 93 6.35 7.46 -5.07
N ARG A 94 6.85 7.40 -6.30
CA ARG A 94 7.42 8.55 -7.02
C ARG A 94 6.46 8.97 -8.12
N PHE A 95 6.07 10.25 -8.13
CA PHE A 95 5.17 10.81 -9.13
C PHE A 95 5.43 12.31 -9.32
N ARG A 96 5.62 12.73 -10.58
CA ARG A 96 5.89 14.14 -10.96
C ARG A 96 7.02 14.78 -10.14
N GLU A 97 8.17 14.10 -10.09
CA GLU A 97 9.36 14.51 -9.31
C GLU A 97 9.15 14.58 -7.79
N VAL A 98 7.95 14.29 -7.29
CA VAL A 98 7.65 14.19 -5.86
C VAL A 98 7.79 12.75 -5.41
N SER A 99 8.53 12.55 -4.32
CA SER A 99 8.61 11.26 -3.63
C SER A 99 7.73 11.27 -2.40
N TYR A 100 6.80 10.33 -2.33
CA TYR A 100 5.94 10.07 -1.19
C TYR A 100 6.42 8.80 -0.53
N THR A 101 7.07 8.93 0.63
CA THR A 101 7.64 7.80 1.36
C THR A 101 6.95 7.67 2.70
N ILE A 102 6.48 6.45 3.02
CA ILE A 102 6.07 6.12 4.38
C ILE A 102 6.87 4.94 4.90
N ASN A 103 7.06 4.91 6.22
CA ASN A 103 7.58 3.75 6.92
C ASN A 103 6.69 3.40 8.10
N ILE A 104 6.06 2.23 8.06
CA ILE A 104 5.12 1.80 9.10
C ILE A 104 5.69 0.56 9.77
N THR A 105 5.95 0.65 11.08
CA THR A 105 6.14 -0.52 11.93
C THR A 105 4.81 -0.96 12.53
N ARG A 106 4.66 -2.26 12.82
CA ARG A 106 3.46 -2.82 13.44
C ARG A 106 3.13 -2.12 14.76
N ASP A 107 4.12 -1.99 15.65
CA ASP A 107 3.92 -1.41 16.98
C ASP A 107 3.43 0.04 16.89
N ALA A 108 4.06 0.85 16.02
CA ALA A 108 3.67 2.25 15.85
C ALA A 108 2.29 2.38 15.18
N LEU A 109 1.93 1.47 14.28
CA LEU A 109 0.59 1.40 13.70
C LEU A 109 -0.44 1.06 14.78
N ASP A 110 -0.19 0.04 15.59
CA ASP A 110 -1.11 -0.42 16.61
C ASP A 110 -1.35 0.65 17.68
N GLU A 111 -0.29 1.38 18.07
CA GLU A 111 -0.39 2.57 18.92
C GLU A 111 -1.24 3.67 18.28
N PHE A 112 -0.98 4.01 17.01
CA PHE A 112 -1.75 5.01 16.28
C PHE A 112 -3.24 4.65 16.16
N LEU A 113 -3.54 3.37 15.95
CA LEU A 113 -4.90 2.86 15.80
C LEU A 113 -5.62 2.68 17.14
N GLY A 114 -4.87 2.49 18.23
CA GLY A 114 -5.39 2.13 19.55
C GLY A 114 -5.88 0.68 19.63
N PHE A 115 -5.41 -0.20 18.73
CA PHE A 115 -5.72 -1.63 18.71
C PHE A 115 -4.72 -2.38 17.84
N ASN A 116 -4.57 -3.69 18.07
CA ASN A 116 -3.68 -4.54 17.28
C ASN A 116 -4.27 -4.81 15.89
N ILE A 117 -3.56 -4.45 14.83
CA ILE A 117 -4.05 -4.59 13.45
C ILE A 117 -4.28 -6.07 13.08
N ILE A 118 -3.49 -6.98 13.65
CA ILE A 118 -3.54 -8.42 13.39
C ILE A 118 -4.87 -9.05 13.82
N ASP A 119 -5.55 -8.46 14.80
CA ASP A 119 -6.86 -8.93 15.28
C ASP A 119 -7.93 -8.86 14.17
N LEU A 120 -7.66 -8.11 13.09
CA LEU A 120 -8.54 -7.98 11.94
C LEU A 120 -8.30 -9.05 10.84
N ASN A 121 -7.23 -9.87 10.92
CA ASN A 121 -6.81 -10.79 9.86
C ASN A 121 -7.86 -11.88 9.54
N GLY A 122 -8.65 -12.29 10.54
CA GLY A 122 -9.65 -13.37 10.39
C GLY A 122 -11.07 -12.93 10.00
N SER A 123 -11.36 -11.63 9.91
CA SER A 123 -12.72 -11.13 9.68
C SER A 123 -12.77 -9.99 8.69
N LYS A 124 -13.33 -10.27 7.51
CA LYS A 124 -13.61 -9.27 6.46
C LYS A 124 -14.50 -8.15 6.98
N GLU A 125 -15.46 -8.48 7.84
CA GLU A 125 -16.36 -7.49 8.42
C GLU A 125 -15.63 -6.57 9.40
N LEU A 126 -14.84 -7.14 10.32
CA LEU A 126 -14.06 -6.32 11.26
C LEU A 126 -13.06 -5.45 10.52
N TRP A 127 -12.33 -6.00 9.54
CA TRP A 127 -11.46 -5.22 8.66
C TRP A 127 -12.21 -4.06 7.98
N ARG A 128 -13.36 -4.36 7.38
CA ARG A 128 -14.14 -3.36 6.65
C ARG A 128 -14.60 -2.24 7.59
N ASN A 129 -15.14 -2.60 8.75
CA ASN A 129 -15.77 -1.65 9.65
C ASN A 129 -14.74 -0.85 10.46
N ARG A 130 -13.66 -1.49 10.92
CA ARG A 130 -12.63 -0.87 11.77
C ARG A 130 -11.61 -0.07 10.98
N TYR A 131 -11.29 -0.50 9.74
CA TYR A 131 -10.23 0.12 8.96
C TYR A 131 -10.72 0.69 7.62
N VAL A 132 -11.29 -0.12 6.73
CA VAL A 132 -11.60 0.32 5.35
C VAL A 132 -12.55 1.52 5.36
N ASN A 133 -13.67 1.42 6.06
CA ASN A 133 -14.66 2.48 6.16
C ASN A 133 -14.11 3.75 6.83
N VAL A 134 -13.13 3.58 7.73
CA VAL A 134 -12.58 4.66 8.55
C VAL A 134 -11.47 5.42 7.82
N TYR A 135 -10.56 4.70 7.15
CA TYR A 135 -9.33 5.24 6.58
C TYR A 135 -9.31 5.25 5.05
N LEU A 136 -9.97 4.31 4.36
CA LEU A 136 -9.81 4.16 2.91
C LEU A 136 -11.00 4.72 2.12
N SER A 137 -12.19 4.73 2.72
CA SER A 137 -13.42 5.23 2.09
C SER A 137 -13.45 6.75 1.93
N GLY A 138 -14.09 7.20 0.85
CA GLY A 138 -14.33 8.61 0.55
C GLY A 138 -13.14 9.35 -0.04
N LEU A 139 -13.43 10.57 -0.52
CA LEU A 139 -12.45 11.55 -0.94
C LEU A 139 -12.08 12.45 0.24
N LYS A 140 -10.85 12.96 0.26
CA LYS A 140 -10.32 13.89 1.27
C LYS A 140 -10.49 13.40 2.71
N ASN A 141 -10.33 12.09 2.94
CA ASN A 141 -10.50 11.49 4.26
C ASN A 141 -9.40 11.99 5.22
N LYS A 142 -9.79 12.72 6.28
CA LYS A 142 -8.85 13.31 7.25
C LYS A 142 -8.06 12.27 8.03
N LYS A 143 -8.66 11.12 8.36
CA LYS A 143 -7.97 10.04 9.07
C LYS A 143 -6.91 9.39 8.20
N ARG A 144 -7.19 9.21 6.91
CA ARG A 144 -6.20 8.76 5.91
C ARG A 144 -5.01 9.69 5.85
N LYS A 145 -5.27 10.99 5.68
CA LYS A 145 -4.23 12.02 5.62
C LYS A 145 -3.41 12.06 6.91
N GLY A 146 -4.08 11.90 8.06
CA GLY A 146 -3.43 11.79 9.37
C GLY A 146 -2.49 10.60 9.46
N LEU A 147 -2.91 9.41 9.01
CA LEU A 147 -2.08 8.21 8.98
C LEU A 147 -0.88 8.39 8.06
N VAL A 148 -1.10 8.80 6.80
CA VAL A 148 0.00 9.03 5.84
C VAL A 148 1.00 10.03 6.41
N ARG A 149 0.53 11.14 7.01
CA ARG A 149 1.39 12.15 7.64
C ARG A 149 2.16 11.61 8.84
N ALA A 150 1.53 10.78 9.69
CA ALA A 150 2.15 10.23 10.89
C ALA A 150 3.35 9.33 10.56
N PHE A 151 3.32 8.67 9.40
CA PHE A 151 4.34 7.72 8.97
C PHE A 151 5.19 8.22 7.79
N SER A 152 5.00 9.46 7.35
CA SER A 152 5.81 10.06 6.28
C SER A 152 7.26 10.25 6.75
N LYS A 153 8.23 9.94 5.88
CA LYS A 153 9.64 10.25 6.08
C LYS A 153 10.06 11.52 5.36
#